data_AF-A0A1J9QJ76-F1
#
_entry.id   AF-A0A1J9QJ76-F1
#
_cell.length_a   1.000
_cell.length_b   1.000
_cell.length_c   1.000
_cell.angle_alpha   90.00
_cell.angle_beta   90.00
_cell.angle_gamma   90.00
#
_symmetry.space_group_name_H-M   'P 1'
#
loop_
_entity.id
_entity.type
_entity.pdbx_description
1 polymer ?
#
loop_
_entity_poly.entity_id
_entity_poly.type
_entity_poly.pdbx_seq_one_letter_code
_entity_poly.pdbx_strand_id
1 'polypeptide(L)'
;MSTETITYNVYRVSFSQARGPDHEGIALVPAQNSDQGAGRFYHVKGDVGMGMTYEKLPGYRFSASKSYKNSILQFQLPKTQLDRFESIAQKHPPPHDPRTLTEANPNPPVRNCSNWVHDVLAEARPATT
;
A
#
# COMPACT_ATOMS: atom_id res chain seq x y z
N MET A 1 11.32 -12.25 22.47
CA MET A 1 11.07 -10.91 23.06
C MET A 1 10.49 -10.04 21.95
N SER A 2 9.21 -9.69 21.99
CA SER A 2 8.67 -8.68 21.08
C SER A 2 9.18 -7.32 21.55
N THR A 3 10.09 -6.71 20.80
CA THR A 3 10.48 -5.32 21.03
C THR A 3 9.25 -4.43 20.92
N GLU A 4 9.06 -3.53 21.88
CA GLU A 4 7.98 -2.56 21.79
C GLU A 4 8.15 -1.75 20.50
N THR A 5 7.09 -1.68 19.70
CA THR A 5 7.10 -0.82 18.52
C THR A 5 6.98 0.63 18.96
N ILE A 6 7.98 1.44 18.62
CA ILE A 6 7.94 2.90 18.87
C ILE A 6 7.63 3.64 17.56
N THR A 7 8.13 3.09 16.44
CA THR A 7 8.08 3.69 15.12
C THR A 7 7.88 2.60 14.09
N TYR A 8 7.09 2.88 13.06
CA TYR A 8 6.98 2.05 11.86
C TYR A 8 7.82 2.64 10.73
N ASN A 9 8.59 1.78 10.05
CA ASN A 9 9.05 2.06 8.70
C ASN A 9 7.86 1.87 7.74
N VAL A 10 7.56 2.90 6.95
CA VAL A 10 6.48 2.88 5.96
C VAL A 10 7.09 2.61 4.59
N TYR A 11 6.76 1.47 4.00
CA TYR A 11 7.25 1.04 2.70
C TYR A 11 6.15 1.11 1.66
N ARG A 12 6.49 1.57 0.45
CA ARG A 12 5.78 1.19 -0.77
C ARG A 12 6.29 -0.17 -1.21
N VAL A 13 5.40 -1.13 -1.39
CA VAL A 13 5.76 -2.51 -1.74
C VAL A 13 5.16 -2.84 -3.10
N SER A 14 5.97 -3.41 -3.99
CA SER A 14 5.55 -3.78 -5.35
C SER A 14 5.61 -5.29 -5.57
N PHE A 15 4.63 -5.80 -6.30
CA PHE A 15 4.50 -7.21 -6.67
C PHE A 15 4.27 -7.33 -8.17
N SER A 16 4.96 -8.24 -8.83
CA SER A 16 4.70 -8.55 -10.24
C SER A 16 3.31 -9.16 -10.43
N GLN A 17 2.68 -8.81 -11.55
CA GLN A 17 1.43 -9.43 -11.99
C GLN A 17 1.64 -10.11 -13.35
N ALA A 18 0.88 -11.18 -13.60
CA ALA A 18 0.95 -11.89 -14.87
C ALA A 18 0.44 -11.04 -16.05
N ARG A 19 -0.43 -10.06 -15.78
CA ARG A 19 -1.00 -9.13 -16.75
C ARG A 19 -1.12 -7.76 -16.10
N GLY A 20 -0.95 -6.71 -16.92
CA GLY A 20 -1.06 -5.32 -16.45
C GLY A 20 0.19 -4.84 -15.70
N PRO A 21 0.12 -3.63 -15.12
CA PRO A 21 1.19 -3.09 -14.28
C PRO A 21 1.37 -3.89 -12.99
N ASP A 22 2.49 -3.68 -12.31
CA ASP A 22 2.73 -4.30 -10.99
C ASP A 22 1.64 -3.88 -9.98
N HIS A 23 1.29 -4.79 -9.08
CA HIS A 23 0.43 -4.51 -7.95
C HIS A 23 1.23 -3.81 -6.86
N GLU A 24 0.61 -2.86 -6.17
CA GLU A 24 1.25 -2.11 -5.10
C GLU A 24 0.42 -2.04 -3.83
N GLY A 25 1.12 -1.93 -2.71
CA GLY A 25 0.53 -1.65 -1.40
C GLY A 25 1.49 -0.93 -0.49
N ILE A 26 1.04 -0.68 0.74
CA ILE A 26 1.81 -0.02 1.78
C ILE A 26 2.05 -1.01 2.90
N ALA A 27 3.30 -1.15 3.35
CA ALA A 27 3.64 -1.93 4.53
C ALA A 27 4.13 -1.02 5.67
N LEU A 28 3.58 -1.22 6.87
CA LEU A 28 4.08 -0.66 8.11
C LEU A 28 4.79 -1.76 8.89
N VAL A 29 6.10 -1.64 9.01
CA VAL A 29 6.94 -2.61 9.72
C VAL A 29 7.57 -1.94 10.93
N PRO A 30 7.47 -2.50 12.15
CA PRO A 30 8.18 -1.95 13.30
C PRO A 30 9.66 -1.76 12.98
N ALA A 31 10.18 -0.54 13.15
CA ALA A 31 11.58 -0.22 12.85
C ALA A 31 12.56 -1.00 13.74
N GLN A 32 12.08 -1.49 14.89
CA GLN A 32 12.80 -2.32 15.84
C GLN A 32 12.87 -3.80 15.44
N ASN A 33 12.15 -4.22 14.39
CA ASN A 33 12.21 -5.60 13.92
C ASN A 33 13.44 -5.81 13.04
N SER A 34 14.17 -6.92 13.20
CA SER A 34 15.27 -7.25 12.29
C SER A 34 14.77 -7.67 10.91
N ASP A 35 13.62 -8.34 10.85
CA ASP A 35 12.94 -8.68 9.60
C ASP A 35 12.06 -7.51 9.15
N GLN A 36 12.51 -6.79 8.12
CA GLN A 36 11.74 -5.72 7.49
C GLN A 36 10.84 -6.21 6.35
N GLY A 37 10.72 -7.53 6.13
CA GLY A 37 9.92 -8.15 5.08
C GLY A 37 8.49 -8.56 5.50
N ALA A 38 8.09 -8.22 6.72
CA ALA A 38 6.79 -8.60 7.28
C ALA A 38 6.20 -7.49 8.16
N GLY A 39 4.91 -7.20 8.01
CA GLY A 39 4.25 -6.19 8.83
C GLY A 39 2.77 -6.02 8.52
N ARG A 40 2.20 -4.89 8.96
CA ARG A 40 0.84 -4.50 8.57
C ARG A 40 0.87 -4.11 7.11
N PHE A 41 0.00 -4.69 6.30
CA PHE A 41 -0.06 -4.44 4.87
C PHE A 41 -1.43 -3.92 4.47
N TYR A 42 -1.45 -2.86 3.67
CA TYR A 42 -2.63 -2.16 3.22
C TYR A 42 -2.58 -2.06 1.70
N HIS A 43 -3.66 -2.45 1.04
CA HIS A 43 -3.74 -2.37 -0.41
C HIS A 43 -5.19 -2.35 -0.87
N VAL A 44 -5.37 -2.09 -2.15
CA VAL A 44 -6.62 -2.29 -2.87
C VAL A 44 -6.45 -3.48 -3.80
N LYS A 45 -7.42 -4.39 -3.85
CA LYS A 45 -7.37 -5.62 -4.66
C LYS A 45 -8.55 -5.72 -5.62
N GLY A 46 -8.40 -6.54 -6.67
CA GLY A 46 -9.41 -6.73 -7.71
C GLY A 46 -9.11 -5.93 -8.97
N ASP A 47 -10.00 -6.00 -9.94
CA ASP A 47 -9.88 -5.30 -11.22
C ASP A 47 -10.53 -3.92 -11.16
N VAL A 48 -9.87 -2.89 -11.69
CA VAL A 48 -10.36 -1.51 -11.65
C VAL A 48 -11.76 -1.39 -12.30
N GLY A 49 -11.98 -2.06 -13.43
CA GLY A 49 -13.27 -2.04 -14.13
C GLY A 49 -14.43 -2.64 -13.33
N MET A 50 -14.14 -3.61 -12.46
CA MET A 50 -15.14 -4.26 -11.60
C MET A 50 -15.23 -3.61 -10.22
N GLY A 51 -14.35 -2.63 -9.94
CA GLY A 51 -14.21 -2.00 -8.64
C GLY A 51 -13.21 -2.75 -7.77
N MET A 52 -12.18 -2.03 -7.33
CA MET A 52 -11.23 -2.58 -6.36
C MET A 52 -11.82 -2.53 -4.94
N THR A 53 -11.28 -3.34 -4.03
CA THR A 53 -11.67 -3.39 -2.62
C THR A 53 -10.46 -3.16 -1.73
N TYR A 54 -10.60 -2.28 -0.73
CA TYR A 54 -9.58 -2.08 0.29
C TYR A 54 -9.44 -3.29 1.22
N GLU A 55 -8.22 -3.69 1.51
CA GLU A 55 -7.88 -4.77 2.44
C GLU A 55 -6.72 -4.38 3.36
N LYS A 56 -6.82 -4.80 4.63
CA LYS A 56 -5.79 -4.66 5.66
C LYS A 56 -5.41 -6.03 6.20
N LEU A 57 -4.12 -6.36 6.15
CA LEU A 57 -3.55 -7.58 6.69
C LEU A 57 -2.59 -7.22 7.84
N PRO A 58 -2.87 -7.62 9.11
CA PRO A 58 -2.10 -7.13 10.27
C PRO A 58 -0.66 -7.68 10.38
N GLY A 59 -0.30 -8.73 9.65
CA GLY A 59 1.00 -9.41 9.77
C GLY A 59 1.41 -10.16 8.50
N TYR A 60 1.31 -9.50 7.35
CA TYR A 60 1.62 -10.10 6.06
C TYR A 60 3.14 -10.13 5.81
N ARG A 61 3.66 -11.32 5.47
CA ARG A 61 5.07 -11.54 5.08
C ARG A 61 5.25 -11.29 3.59
N PHE A 62 5.21 -10.02 3.19
CA PHE A 62 5.24 -9.65 1.77
C PHE A 62 6.52 -10.09 1.05
N SER A 63 7.68 -10.09 1.72
CA SER A 63 8.96 -10.51 1.11
C SER A 63 8.99 -12.00 0.74
N ALA A 64 8.14 -12.82 1.36
CA ALA A 64 8.04 -14.25 1.08
C ALA A 64 7.10 -14.57 -0.09
N SER A 65 6.39 -13.58 -0.63
CA SER A 65 5.54 -13.79 -1.81
C SER A 65 6.40 -14.06 -3.05
N LYS A 66 6.03 -15.06 -3.86
CA LYS A 66 6.71 -15.34 -5.14
C LYS A 66 6.64 -14.18 -6.12
N SER A 67 5.62 -13.33 -6.00
CA SER A 67 5.47 -12.14 -6.84
C SER A 67 6.16 -10.91 -6.27
N TYR A 68 6.75 -10.98 -5.08
CA TYR A 68 7.44 -9.83 -4.49
C TYR A 68 8.57 -9.35 -5.39
N LYS A 69 8.56 -8.05 -5.70
CA LYS A 69 9.58 -7.41 -6.55
C LYS A 69 10.54 -6.59 -5.71
N ASN A 70 10.02 -5.63 -4.94
CA ASN A 70 10.82 -4.78 -4.07
C ASN A 70 9.94 -4.08 -3.01
N SER A 71 10.61 -3.38 -2.10
CA SER A 71 10.02 -2.42 -1.17
C SER A 71 10.92 -1.20 -1.05
N ILE A 72 10.32 -0.01 -1.00
CA ILE A 72 11.03 1.27 -0.94
C ILE A 72 10.54 2.03 0.27
N LEU A 73 11.46 2.34 1.19
CA LEU A 73 11.16 3.14 2.38
C LEU A 73 10.71 4.54 1.95
N GLN A 74 9.56 4.98 2.46
CA GLN A 74 8.96 6.27 2.13
C GLN A 74 9.21 7.30 3.22
N PHE A 75 8.98 6.89 4.47
CA PHE A 75 9.18 7.67 5.70
C PHE A 75 9.03 6.78 6.92
N GLN A 76 9.26 7.35 8.10
CA GLN A 76 8.99 6.73 9.39
C GLN A 76 7.75 7.36 10.04
N LEU A 77 6.93 6.53 10.68
CA LEU A 77 5.69 6.92 11.33
C LEU A 77 5.75 6.57 12.82
N PRO A 78 5.62 7.54 13.74
CA PRO A 78 5.47 7.23 15.16
C PRO A 78 4.27 6.32 15.41
N LYS A 79 4.38 5.34 16.33
CA LYS A 79 3.27 4.42 16.64
C LYS A 79 2.00 5.17 17.07
N THR A 80 2.13 6.32 17.72
CA THR A 80 1.02 7.19 18.12
C THR A 80 0.21 7.72 16.93
N GLN A 81 0.74 7.69 15.71
CA GLN A 81 0.05 8.09 14.49
C GLN A 81 -0.53 6.91 13.69
N LEU A 82 -0.45 5.67 14.21
CA LEU A 82 -0.97 4.49 13.53
C LEU A 82 -2.46 4.63 13.19
N ASP A 83 -3.29 5.05 14.16
CA ASP A 83 -4.73 5.19 13.95
C ASP A 83 -5.06 6.26 12.89
N ARG A 84 -4.30 7.36 12.88
CA ARG A 84 -4.39 8.38 11.83
C ARG A 84 -4.06 7.78 10.46
N PHE A 85 -2.97 7.01 10.37
CA PHE A 85 -2.60 6.35 9.11
C PHE A 85 -3.68 5.39 8.64
N GLU A 86 -4.20 4.52 9.51
CA GLU A 86 -5.24 3.54 9.16
C GLU A 86 -6.54 4.24 8.71
N SER A 87 -6.90 5.36 9.35
CA SER A 87 -8.02 6.21 8.94
C SER A 87 -7.82 6.83 7.56
N ILE A 88 -6.61 7.34 7.26
CA ILE A 88 -6.25 7.85 5.92
C ILE A 88 -6.36 6.75 4.88
N ALA A 89 -5.77 5.58 5.12
CA ALA A 89 -5.82 4.46 4.18
C ALA A 89 -7.26 4.03 3.88
N GLN A 90 -8.11 3.96 4.92
CA GLN A 90 -9.50 3.53 4.77
C GLN A 90 -10.39 4.57 4.07
N LYS A 91 -10.16 5.88 4.27
CA LYS A 91 -11.01 6.92 3.65
C LYS A 91 -10.73 7.14 2.16
N HIS A 92 -9.52 6.81 1.68
CA HIS A 92 -9.17 6.95 0.27
C HIS A 92 -9.91 5.87 -0.54
N PRO A 93 -10.79 6.24 -1.49
CA PRO A 93 -11.64 5.28 -2.17
C PRO A 93 -10.79 4.34 -3.04
N PRO A 94 -11.07 3.03 -3.04
CA PRO A 94 -10.48 2.12 -4.00
C PRO A 94 -10.79 2.57 -5.44
N PRO A 95 -9.84 2.45 -6.37
CA PRO A 95 -10.07 2.81 -7.76
C PRO A 95 -11.21 2.00 -8.38
N HIS A 96 -12.07 2.69 -9.13
CA HIS A 96 -13.09 2.09 -9.97
C HIS A 96 -13.25 2.92 -11.25
N ASP A 97 -13.11 2.26 -12.40
CA ASP A 97 -13.33 2.88 -13.70
C ASP A 97 -13.77 1.82 -14.72
N PRO A 98 -15.07 1.73 -15.04
CA PRO A 98 -15.60 0.70 -15.93
C PRO A 98 -15.07 0.83 -17.37
N ARG A 99 -14.45 1.96 -17.75
CA ARG A 99 -13.86 2.14 -19.09
C ARG A 99 -12.79 1.08 -19.38
N THR A 100 -12.10 0.53 -18.37
CA THR A 100 -11.12 -0.54 -18.59
C THR A 100 -11.73 -1.83 -19.16
N LEU A 101 -13.05 -1.97 -19.12
CA LEU A 101 -13.76 -3.14 -19.68
C LEU A 101 -13.96 -3.03 -21.19
N THR A 102 -13.94 -1.82 -21.75
CA THR A 102 -14.33 -1.55 -23.14
C THR A 102 -13.34 -0.71 -23.93
N GLU A 103 -12.56 0.15 -23.26
CA GLU A 103 -11.61 1.07 -23.88
C GLU A 103 -10.18 0.53 -23.75
N ALA A 104 -9.49 0.37 -24.88
CA ALA A 104 -8.10 -0.11 -24.89
C ALA A 104 -7.11 0.93 -24.34
N ASN A 105 -7.36 2.23 -24.58
CA ASN A 105 -6.50 3.34 -24.14
C ASN A 105 -7.35 4.52 -23.61
N PRO A 106 -7.90 4.42 -22.39
CA PRO A 106 -8.70 5.48 -21.81
C PRO A 106 -7.90 6.78 -21.63
N ASN A 107 -8.50 7.91 -21.95
CA ASN A 107 -7.93 9.24 -21.72
C ASN A 107 -8.93 10.11 -20.92
N PRO A 108 -8.58 10.62 -19.73
CA PRO A 108 -7.30 10.44 -19.03
C PRO A 108 -7.06 8.99 -18.60
N PRO A 109 -5.78 8.60 -18.36
CA PRO A 109 -5.42 7.26 -17.91
C PRO A 109 -6.21 6.84 -16.67
N VAL A 110 -6.60 5.57 -16.64
CA VAL A 110 -7.33 5.01 -15.52
C VAL A 110 -6.45 4.95 -14.27
N ARG A 111 -7.02 5.36 -13.14
CA ARG A 111 -6.37 5.27 -11.84
C ARG A 111 -6.34 3.82 -11.35
N ASN A 112 -5.25 3.41 -10.70
CA ASN A 112 -5.05 2.03 -10.22
C ASN A 112 -4.48 1.98 -8.79
N CYS A 113 -4.04 0.81 -8.33
CA CYS A 113 -3.46 0.62 -7.00
C CYS A 113 -2.27 1.57 -6.71
N SER A 114 -1.43 1.85 -7.71
CA SER A 114 -0.29 2.78 -7.57
C SER A 114 -0.76 4.20 -7.27
N ASN A 115 -1.87 4.65 -7.88
CA ASN A 115 -2.45 5.95 -7.56
C ASN A 115 -3.03 6.00 -6.14
N TRP A 116 -3.72 4.94 -5.70
CA TRP A 116 -4.20 4.85 -4.32
C TRP A 116 -3.05 4.88 -3.31
N VAL A 117 -1.97 4.11 -3.57
CA VAL A 117 -0.77 4.12 -2.73
C VAL A 117 -0.14 5.50 -2.67
N HIS A 118 -0.03 6.19 -3.81
CA HIS A 118 0.51 7.56 -3.87
C HIS A 118 -0.29 8.52 -3.00
N ASP A 119 -1.61 8.55 -3.14
CA ASP A 119 -2.48 9.48 -2.41
C ASP A 119 -2.45 9.24 -0.90
N VAL A 120 -2.49 7.98 -0.47
CA VAL A 120 -2.38 7.61 0.96
C VAL A 120 -1.03 8.04 1.52
N LEU A 121 0.07 7.76 0.80
CA LEU A 121 1.41 8.14 1.27
C LEU A 121 1.62 9.65 1.29
N ALA A 122 1.08 10.38 0.31
CA ALA A 122 1.17 11.83 0.23
C ALA A 122 0.48 12.50 1.43
N GLU A 123 -0.70 12.01 1.83
CA GLU A 123 -1.43 12.55 2.97
C GLU A 123 -0.89 12.07 4.34
N ALA A 124 -0.44 10.82 4.40
CA ALA A 124 0.09 10.23 5.62
C ALA A 124 1.45 10.80 6.02
N ARG A 125 2.24 11.30 5.05
CA ARG A 125 3.58 11.84 5.31
C ARG A 125 3.50 12.94 6.37
N PRO A 126 4.27 12.82 7.47
CA PRO A 126 4.36 13.88 8.47
C PRO A 126 4.88 15.17 7.82
N ALA A 127 4.38 16.33 8.25
CA ALA A 127 4.95 17.60 7.85
C ALA A 127 6.43 17.63 8.29
N THR A 128 7.33 17.94 7.37
CA THR A 128 8.74 18.19 7.71
C THR A 128 8.79 19.49 8.51
N THR A 129 9.07 19.39 9.80
CA THR A 129 9.36 20.57 10.65
C THR A 129 10.76 21.08 10.38
#